data_AF-A0A535SID1-F1
#
_entry.id   AF-A0A535SID1-F1
#
_cell.length_a   1.000
_cell.length_b   1.000
_cell.length_c   1.000
_cell.angle_alpha   90.00
_cell.angle_beta   90.00
_cell.angle_gamma   90.00
#
_symmetry.space_group_name_H-M   'P 1'
#
loop_
_entity.id
_entity.type
_entity.pdbx_description
1 polymer ?
#
loop_
_entity_poly.entity_id
_entity_poly.type
_entity_poly.pdbx_seq_one_letter_code
_entity_poly.pdbx_strand_id
1 'polypeptide(L)'
;ELDDELRQQTLMQYLSDQIARVLGHTSLKLDAHQQLNRLGIDSLMSVELKNRIGSDLNVVIPVTAFLQDVTFEQLITQILEQI
;
A
#
# COMPACT_ATOMS: atom_id res chain seq x y z
N GLU A 1 2.15 -2.65 21.97
CA GLU A 1 2.15 -4.04 21.40
C GLU A 1 0.81 -4.36 20.75
N LEU A 2 -0.32 -4.51 21.46
CA LEU A 2 -1.64 -4.72 20.83
C LEU A 2 -2.07 -3.57 19.90
N ASP A 3 -1.76 -2.31 20.26
CA ASP A 3 -2.07 -1.15 19.43
C ASP A 3 -1.31 -1.14 18.09
N ASP A 4 -0.10 -1.70 18.05
CA ASP A 4 0.75 -1.70 16.86
C ASP A 4 0.30 -2.79 15.86
N GLU A 5 -0.05 -3.97 16.36
CA GLU A 5 -0.69 -5.01 15.53
C GLU A 5 -2.03 -4.53 14.95
N LEU A 6 -2.86 -3.85 15.76
CA LEU A 6 -4.13 -3.30 15.30
C LEU A 6 -3.94 -2.20 14.25
N ARG A 7 -2.95 -1.32 14.43
CA ARG A 7 -2.57 -0.31 13.43
C ARG A 7 -2.09 -0.97 12.14
N GLN A 8 -1.22 -1.97 12.24
CA GLN A 8 -0.69 -2.69 11.07
C GLN A 8 -1.82 -3.36 10.29
N GLN A 9 -2.74 -4.05 10.95
CA GLN A 9 -3.90 -4.68 10.31
C GLN A 9 -4.83 -3.65 9.66
N THR A 10 -5.09 -2.53 10.34
CA THR A 10 -5.94 -1.46 9.81
C THR A 10 -5.33 -0.84 8.55
N LEU A 11 -4.03 -0.58 8.58
CA LEU A 11 -3.29 -0.02 7.44
C LEU A 11 -3.20 -1.03 6.29
N MET A 12 -2.98 -2.31 6.59
CA MET A 12 -2.98 -3.39 5.61
C MET A 12 -4.32 -3.47 4.87
N GLN A 13 -5.44 -3.39 5.59
CA GLN A 13 -6.76 -3.41 5.00
C GLN A 13 -7.02 -2.16 4.15
N TYR A 14 -6.64 -0.98 4.63
CA TYR A 14 -6.76 0.27 3.90
C TYR A 14 -5.98 0.25 2.57
N LEU A 15 -4.71 -0.13 2.61
CA LEU A 15 -3.86 -0.18 1.41
C LEU A 15 -4.35 -1.24 0.42
N SER A 16 -4.86 -2.38 0.90
CA SER A 16 -5.44 -3.41 0.04
C SER A 16 -6.68 -2.91 -0.70
N ASP A 17 -7.52 -2.11 -0.04
CA ASP A 17 -8.66 -1.43 -0.69
C ASP A 17 -8.21 -0.42 -1.75
N GLN A 18 -7.17 0.36 -1.47
CA GLN A 18 -6.62 1.31 -2.44
C GLN A 18 -6.09 0.60 -3.68
N ILE A 19 -5.32 -0.47 -3.50
CA ILE A 19 -4.78 -1.27 -4.61
C ILE A 19 -5.91 -1.96 -5.38
N ALA A 20 -6.90 -2.53 -4.69
CA ALA A 20 -8.06 -3.13 -5.34
C ALA A 20 -8.78 -2.11 -6.23
N ARG A 21 -9.02 -0.90 -5.73
CA ARG A 21 -9.69 0.17 -6.48
C ARG A 21 -8.97 0.53 -7.77
N VAL A 22 -7.65 0.76 -7.73
CA VAL A 22 -6.90 1.16 -8.93
C VAL A 22 -6.81 0.02 -9.94
N LEU A 23 -6.83 -1.24 -9.49
CA LEU A 23 -6.89 -2.43 -10.35
C LEU A 23 -8.32 -2.74 -10.85
N GLY A 24 -9.34 -1.99 -10.42
CA GLY A 24 -10.74 -2.22 -10.80
C GLY A 24 -11.39 -3.41 -10.08
N HIS A 25 -10.84 -3.84 -8.95
CA HIS A 25 -11.39 -4.89 -8.09
C HIS A 25 -12.18 -4.30 -6.91
N THR A 26 -13.25 -4.99 -6.50
CA THR A 26 -14.06 -4.59 -5.33
C THR A 26 -13.32 -4.85 -4.01
N SER A 27 -12.53 -5.91 -3.96
CA SER A 27 -11.65 -6.23 -2.84
C SER A 27 -10.56 -7.16 -3.34
N LEU A 28 -9.34 -6.96 -2.86
CA LEU A 28 -8.19 -7.79 -3.17
C LEU A 28 -7.57 -8.26 -1.86
N LYS A 29 -7.41 -9.57 -1.70
CA LYS A 29 -6.70 -10.13 -0.55
C LYS A 29 -5.24 -10.25 -0.94
N LEU A 30 -4.41 -9.34 -0.41
CA LEU A 30 -2.98 -9.29 -0.65
C LEU A 30 -2.23 -10.08 0.42
N ASP A 31 -1.27 -10.90 0.00
CA ASP A 31 -0.34 -11.52 0.93
C ASP A 31 0.73 -10.50 1.36
N ALA A 32 1.08 -10.47 2.64
CA ALA A 32 2.08 -9.53 3.18
C ALA A 32 3.45 -9.62 2.49
N HIS A 33 3.83 -10.83 2.05
CA HIS A 33 5.07 -11.10 1.34
C HIS A 33 4.96 -10.97 -0.19
N GLN A 34 3.78 -10.60 -0.71
CA GLN A 34 3.58 -10.38 -2.14
C GLN A 34 4.26 -9.09 -2.58
N GLN A 35 4.96 -9.16 -3.70
CA GLN A 35 5.59 -8.00 -4.32
C GLN A 35 4.55 -7.14 -5.05
N LEU A 36 4.61 -5.82 -4.84
CA LEU A 36 3.68 -4.87 -5.45
C LEU A 36 3.77 -4.84 -6.97
N ASN A 37 4.98 -4.94 -7.53
CA ASN A 37 5.21 -4.96 -8.98
C ASN A 37 4.59 -6.20 -9.69
N ARG A 38 4.18 -7.23 -8.95
CA ARG A 38 3.52 -8.44 -9.49
C ARG A 38 2.01 -8.31 -9.57
N LEU A 39 1.44 -7.24 -9.01
CA LEU A 39 -0.01 -7.03 -8.94
C LEU A 39 -0.61 -6.46 -10.23
N GLY A 40 0.22 -6.14 -11.23
CA GLY A 40 -0.23 -5.48 -12.46
C GLY A 40 -0.42 -3.97 -12.29
N ILE A 41 0.13 -3.38 -11.23
CA ILE A 41 0.15 -1.92 -11.04
C ILE A 41 1.04 -1.30 -12.12
N ASP A 42 0.47 -0.39 -12.91
CA ASP A 42 1.22 0.39 -13.90
C ASP A 42 1.68 1.74 -13.33
N SER A 43 2.41 2.50 -14.15
CA SER A 43 2.94 3.82 -13.75
C SER A 43 1.85 4.82 -13.36
N LEU A 44 0.69 4.81 -14.02
CA LEU A 44 -0.40 5.75 -13.74
C LEU A 44 -1.09 5.38 -12.43
N MET A 45 -1.39 4.08 -12.26
CA MET A 45 -1.93 3.54 -11.00
C MET A 45 -1.00 3.82 -9.82
N SER A 46 0.31 3.71 -10.01
CA SER A 46 1.31 4.00 -8.98
C SER A 46 1.27 5.47 -8.54
N VAL A 47 1.09 6.40 -9.47
CA VAL A 47 0.96 7.83 -9.17
C VAL A 47 -0.35 8.11 -8.44
N GLU A 48 -1.45 7.47 -8.86
CA GLU A 48 -2.74 7.61 -8.18
C GLU A 48 -2.69 7.07 -6.74
N LEU A 49 -2.14 5.87 -6.53
CA LEU A 49 -1.92 5.27 -5.20
C LEU A 49 -1.07 6.19 -4.33
N LYS A 50 0.06 6.66 -4.84
CA LYS A 50 0.93 7.60 -4.14
C LYS A 50 0.15 8.83 -3.68
N ASN A 51 -0.57 9.49 -4.58
CA ASN A 51 -1.27 10.73 -4.28
C ASN A 51 -2.38 10.51 -3.25
N ARG A 52 -3.11 9.41 -3.38
CA ARG A 52 -4.22 9.08 -2.49
C ARG A 52 -3.74 8.71 -1.09
N ILE A 53 -2.77 7.79 -0.99
CA ILE A 53 -2.20 7.40 0.30
C ILE A 53 -1.49 8.59 0.96
N GLY A 54 -0.71 9.35 0.19
CA GLY A 54 -0.02 10.53 0.70
C GLY A 54 -0.96 11.63 1.19
N SER A 55 -2.12 11.80 0.53
CA SER A 55 -3.14 12.77 0.96
C SER A 55 -3.92 12.28 2.19
N ASP A 56 -4.30 11.00 2.23
CA ASP A 56 -5.17 10.47 3.29
C ASP A 56 -4.41 10.24 4.59
N LEU A 57 -3.13 9.82 4.51
CA LEU A 57 -2.28 9.53 5.67
C LEU A 57 -1.25 10.62 5.96
N ASN A 58 -1.17 11.67 5.13
CA ASN A 58 -0.19 12.75 5.24
C ASN A 58 1.28 12.26 5.26
N VAL A 59 1.58 11.25 4.43
CA VAL A 59 2.89 10.62 4.30
C VAL A 59 3.53 10.86 2.93
N VAL A 60 4.84 10.69 2.83
CA VAL A 60 5.57 10.78 1.56
C VAL A 60 5.99 9.39 1.11
N ILE A 61 5.46 8.96 -0.03
CA ILE A 61 5.80 7.67 -0.63
C ILE A 61 6.43 7.91 -2.01
N PRO A 62 7.62 7.35 -2.29
CA PRO A 62 8.18 7.40 -3.64
C PRO A 62 7.35 6.49 -4.56
N VAL A 63 7.02 6.97 -5.77
CA VAL A 63 6.24 6.18 -6.74
C VAL A 63 6.91 4.85 -7.10
N THR A 64 8.24 4.81 -7.00
CA THR A 64 9.04 3.60 -7.24
C THR A 64 8.72 2.48 -6.25
N ALA A 65 8.20 2.78 -5.05
CA ALA A 65 7.81 1.75 -4.08
C ALA A 65 6.74 0.80 -4.63
N PHE A 66 5.88 1.26 -5.54
CA PHE A 66 4.84 0.45 -6.17
C PHE A 66 5.33 -0.34 -7.40
N LEU A 67 6.47 0.05 -7.96
CA LEU A 67 7.01 -0.47 -9.21
C LEU A 67 8.24 -1.40 -9.01
N GLN A 68 8.83 -1.40 -7.82
CA GLN A 68 9.98 -2.22 -7.46
C GLN A 68 9.55 -3.53 -6.79
N ASP A 69 10.52 -4.40 -6.50
CA ASP A 69 10.34 -5.64 -5.73
C ASP A 69 10.13 -5.37 -4.23
N VAL A 70 9.30 -4.39 -3.90
CA VAL A 70 8.89 -4.07 -2.53
C VAL A 70 7.68 -4.93 -2.18
N THR A 71 7.72 -5.57 -1.01
CA THR A 71 6.58 -6.34 -0.52
C THR A 71 5.53 -5.44 0.11
N PHE A 72 4.32 -5.96 0.19
CA PHE A 72 3.22 -5.25 0.84
C PHE A 72 3.52 -4.92 2.31
N GLU A 73 4.12 -5.85 3.05
CA GLU A 73 4.59 -5.62 4.42
C GLU A 73 5.63 -4.49 4.52
N GLN A 74 6.61 -4.45 3.60
CA GLN A 74 7.63 -3.40 3.60
C GLN A 74 7.02 -2.01 3.37
N LEU A 75 6.01 -1.91 2.48
CA LEU A 75 5.28 -0.67 2.27
C LEU A 75 4.53 -0.25 3.54
N ILE A 76 3.86 -1.19 4.22
CA ILE A 76 3.16 -0.93 5.47
C ILE A 76 4.12 -0.41 6.54
N THR A 77 5.26 -1.07 6.73
CA THR A 77 6.29 -0.65 7.69
C THR A 77 6.80 0.75 7.39
N GLN A 78 7.13 1.05 6.12
CA GLN A 78 7.58 2.40 5.72
C GLN A 78 6.56 3.50 5.97
N ILE A 79 5.27 3.17 5.86
CA ILE A 79 4.19 4.12 6.17
C ILE A 79 4.04 4.26 7.68
N LEU A 80 4.03 3.16 8.45
CA LEU A 80 3.94 3.18 9.91
C LEU A 80 5.08 3.99 10.56
N GLU A 81 6.27 4.00 9.97
CA GLU A 81 7.39 4.82 10.46
C GLU A 81 7.18 6.34 10.26
N GLN A 82 6.18 6.75 9.47
CA GLN A 82 5.88 8.16 9.15
C GLN A 82 4.65 8.72 9.87
N ILE A 83 3.87 7.89 10.57
CA ILE A 83 2.64 8.27 11.31
C ILE A 83 2.79 7.98 12.81
#